data_AF-A0A1W1E9B9-F1
#
_entry.id   AF-A0A1W1E9B9-F1
#
_cell.length_a   1.000
_cell.length_b   1.000
_cell.length_c   1.000
_cell.angle_alpha   90.00
_cell.angle_beta   90.00
_cell.angle_gamma   90.00
#
_symmetry.space_group_name_H-M   'P 1'
#
loop_
_entity.id
_entity.type
_entity.pdbx_description
1 polymer ?
#
loop_
_entity_poly.entity_id
_entity_poly.type
_entity_poly.pdbx_seq_one_letter_code
_entity_poly.pdbx_strand_id
1 'polypeptide(L)'
;MIVHRNMETMHPESIVDIVLTPQFYTLKREQVPVRYIYQAQRIAPSFFEGLLEDNSSVAYYVYREGEYWVFIAYNPDEIADFLRSKGILPSQIGRVVFAQQLASSLKGAVKVGEKEALVVIEGNVVMVPLLGVEKGVLTEIKNSMLPSKGIRLSEAGDTLFSNRQAYWLGAIFVVFGILWIVEGVRYGNLNRMLVAEQERYFAKYPMFQSTYQRESILQKYRTIDTNERKKRDIAKKVAGVIGKGVVLERLSIDQKRYNAVLLVKNSAVVNRLKKDLMRAGLHIEQASEKRIVVGGSL
;
A
#
# COMPACT_ATOMS: atom_id res chain seq x y z
N MET A 1 -22.18 -24.13 -15.61
CA MET A 1 -23.24 -24.20 -14.59
C MET A 1 -24.37 -23.25 -14.97
N ILE A 2 -25.64 -23.69 -14.93
CA ILE A 2 -26.80 -22.83 -15.21
C ILE A 2 -27.27 -22.18 -13.92
N VAL A 3 -27.48 -20.87 -13.93
CA VAL A 3 -27.88 -20.09 -12.76
C VAL A 3 -29.31 -19.56 -12.95
N HIS A 4 -30.19 -19.91 -12.01
CA HIS A 4 -31.60 -19.50 -11.98
C HIS A 4 -31.99 -19.12 -10.54
N ARG A 5 -33.00 -18.27 -10.36
CA ARG A 5 -33.36 -17.69 -9.04
C ARG A 5 -33.70 -18.75 -7.99
N ASN A 6 -34.26 -19.87 -8.43
CA ASN A 6 -34.70 -20.99 -7.58
C ASN A 6 -33.64 -22.08 -7.36
N MET A 7 -32.37 -21.85 -7.73
CA MET A 7 -31.32 -22.85 -7.52
C MET A 7 -31.00 -23.03 -6.02
N GLU A 8 -30.61 -24.25 -5.65
CA GLU A 8 -30.05 -24.53 -4.33
C GLU A 8 -28.66 -23.92 -4.17
N THR A 9 -28.20 -23.80 -2.92
CA THR A 9 -26.82 -23.38 -2.62
C THR A 9 -25.83 -24.40 -3.19
N MET A 10 -24.80 -23.92 -3.88
CA MET A 10 -23.73 -24.75 -4.43
C MET A 10 -22.36 -24.20 -4.06
N HIS A 11 -21.44 -25.11 -3.73
CA HIS A 11 -20.05 -24.79 -3.44
C HIS A 11 -19.16 -25.50 -4.48
N PRO A 12 -18.92 -24.87 -5.64
CA PRO A 12 -18.11 -25.48 -6.69
C PRO A 12 -16.68 -25.69 -6.20
N GLU A 13 -16.10 -26.88 -6.42
CA GLU A 13 -14.72 -27.18 -6.01
C GLU A 13 -13.67 -26.53 -6.93
N SER A 14 -14.08 -26.08 -8.12
CA SER A 14 -13.21 -25.50 -9.14
C SER A 14 -13.86 -24.30 -9.83
N ILE A 15 -13.09 -23.61 -10.68
CA ILE A 15 -13.59 -22.47 -11.46
C ILE A 15 -14.62 -22.97 -12.47
N VAL A 16 -15.82 -22.38 -12.44
CA VAL A 16 -16.93 -22.75 -13.33
C VAL A 16 -17.39 -21.58 -14.19
N ASP A 17 -17.65 -21.85 -15.47
CA ASP A 17 -18.36 -20.92 -16.34
C ASP A 17 -19.86 -20.91 -15.98
N ILE A 18 -20.44 -19.72 -15.91
CA ILE A 18 -21.82 -19.48 -15.52
C ILE A 18 -22.66 -19.17 -16.76
N VAL A 19 -23.80 -19.84 -16.88
CA VAL A 19 -24.85 -19.51 -17.86
C VAL A 19 -25.99 -18.84 -17.11
N LEU A 20 -26.13 -17.53 -17.27
CA LEU A 20 -27.21 -16.76 -16.67
C LEU A 20 -28.51 -16.96 -17.45
N THR A 21 -29.56 -17.33 -16.73
CA THR A 21 -30.90 -17.42 -17.29
C THR A 21 -31.55 -16.05 -17.51
N PRO A 22 -32.59 -15.95 -18.35
CA PRO A 22 -33.30 -14.68 -18.62
C PRO A 22 -33.88 -13.96 -17.39
N GLN A 23 -33.89 -14.59 -16.21
CA GLN A 23 -34.35 -13.97 -14.96
C GLN A 23 -33.40 -12.89 -14.40
N PHE A 24 -32.20 -12.76 -14.96
CA PHE A 24 -31.14 -11.85 -14.49
C PHE A 24 -30.83 -10.70 -15.45
N TYR A 25 -31.56 -10.60 -16.57
CA TYR A 25 -31.30 -9.56 -17.56
C TYR A 25 -32.53 -9.24 -18.40
N THR A 26 -32.56 -8.03 -18.95
CA THR A 26 -33.55 -7.61 -19.93
C THR A 26 -32.91 -7.61 -21.32
N LEU A 27 -33.64 -8.12 -22.30
CA LEU A 27 -33.16 -8.30 -23.67
C LEU A 27 -33.97 -7.44 -24.65
N LYS A 28 -33.26 -6.80 -25.58
CA LYS A 28 -33.81 -6.15 -26.77
C LYS A 28 -33.05 -6.63 -28.01
N ARG A 29 -33.77 -7.12 -29.03
CA ARG A 29 -33.18 -7.49 -30.33
C ARG A 29 -33.72 -6.54 -31.40
N GLU A 30 -32.84 -5.76 -32.00
CA GLU A 30 -33.24 -4.65 -32.89
C GLU A 30 -32.30 -4.57 -34.11
N GLN A 31 -32.84 -4.16 -35.26
CA GLN A 31 -32.03 -3.82 -36.42
C GLN A 31 -31.68 -2.34 -36.35
N VAL A 32 -30.38 -2.02 -36.29
CA VAL A 32 -29.91 -0.65 -36.06
C VAL A 32 -28.86 -0.29 -37.10
N PRO A 33 -28.89 0.91 -37.69
CA PRO A 33 -27.95 1.32 -38.75
C PRO A 33 -26.58 1.71 -38.19
N VAL A 34 -25.97 0.83 -37.38
CA VAL A 34 -24.63 0.99 -36.82
C VAL A 34 -23.72 -0.12 -37.32
N ARG A 35 -22.47 0.24 -37.64
CA ARG A 35 -21.51 -0.71 -38.25
C ARG A 35 -20.69 -1.46 -37.19
N TYR A 36 -20.42 -0.83 -36.06
CA TYR A 36 -19.46 -1.32 -35.07
C TYR A 36 -20.10 -1.52 -33.68
N ILE A 37 -19.60 -2.53 -32.95
CA ILE A 37 -20.10 -2.90 -31.61
C ILE A 37 -20.02 -1.72 -30.63
N TYR A 38 -18.95 -0.92 -30.67
CA TYR A 38 -18.80 0.23 -29.76
C TYR A 38 -19.89 1.30 -29.99
N GLN A 39 -20.38 1.44 -31.23
CA GLN A 39 -21.46 2.37 -31.55
C GLN A 39 -22.77 1.85 -30.99
N ALA A 40 -23.04 0.55 -31.18
CA ALA A 40 -24.20 -0.12 -30.60
C ALA A 40 -24.19 -0.04 -29.06
N GLN A 41 -23.04 -0.26 -28.41
CA GLN A 41 -22.90 -0.11 -26.96
C GLN A 41 -23.23 1.31 -26.47
N ARG A 42 -22.83 2.35 -27.20
CA ARG A 42 -23.13 3.75 -26.81
C ARG A 42 -24.61 4.08 -26.81
N ILE A 43 -25.39 3.45 -27.68
CA ILE A 43 -26.84 3.66 -27.79
C ILE A 43 -27.64 2.65 -26.98
N ALA A 44 -27.00 1.62 -26.40
CA ALA A 44 -27.67 0.58 -25.62
C ALA A 44 -28.61 1.14 -24.53
N PRO A 45 -28.23 2.18 -23.74
CA PRO A 45 -29.13 2.73 -22.72
C PRO A 45 -30.47 3.22 -23.28
N SER A 46 -30.49 3.81 -24.48
CA SER A 46 -31.72 4.34 -25.09
C SER A 46 -32.75 3.27 -25.42
N PHE A 47 -32.34 2.00 -25.58
CA PHE A 47 -33.27 0.89 -25.83
C PHE A 47 -34.00 0.42 -24.57
N PHE A 48 -33.55 0.86 -23.39
CA PHE A 48 -34.06 0.45 -22.08
C PHE A 48 -34.59 1.62 -21.25
N GLU A 49 -34.66 2.81 -21.83
CA GLU A 49 -35.23 3.99 -21.19
C GLU A 49 -36.70 3.74 -20.82
N GLY A 50 -37.05 3.96 -19.55
CA GLY A 50 -38.39 3.67 -19.01
C GLY A 50 -38.71 2.18 -18.81
N LEU A 51 -37.79 1.25 -19.13
CA LEU A 51 -37.96 -0.19 -18.89
C LEU A 51 -37.21 -0.69 -17.64
N LEU A 52 -36.23 0.07 -17.16
CA LEU A 52 -35.38 -0.27 -16.02
C LEU A 52 -35.62 0.72 -14.87
N GLU A 53 -35.42 0.26 -13.63
CA GLU A 53 -35.52 1.12 -12.46
C GLU A 53 -34.31 2.08 -12.39
N ASP A 54 -34.57 3.38 -12.22
CA ASP A 54 -33.61 4.49 -12.33
C ASP A 54 -32.41 4.42 -11.36
N ASN A 55 -32.46 3.55 -10.33
CA ASN A 55 -31.47 3.48 -9.26
C ASN A 55 -30.51 2.28 -9.35
N SER A 56 -30.53 1.52 -10.45
CA SER A 56 -29.68 0.33 -10.58
C SER A 56 -28.40 0.59 -11.38
N SER A 57 -27.28 0.01 -10.94
CA SER A 57 -25.96 0.02 -11.59
C SER A 57 -25.96 -0.83 -12.88
N VAL A 58 -26.83 -0.49 -13.84
CA VAL A 58 -27.04 -1.29 -15.05
C VAL A 58 -25.81 -1.24 -15.95
N ALA A 59 -25.32 -2.43 -16.30
CA ALA A 59 -24.35 -2.64 -17.36
C ALA A 59 -25.02 -3.19 -18.62
N TYR A 60 -24.39 -2.95 -19.77
CA TYR A 60 -24.90 -3.36 -21.08
C TYR A 60 -23.91 -4.30 -21.77
N TYR A 61 -24.42 -5.43 -22.26
CA TYR A 61 -23.70 -6.33 -23.16
C TYR A 61 -24.36 -6.30 -24.53
N VAL A 62 -23.54 -6.17 -25.57
CA VAL A 62 -24.03 -6.04 -26.95
C VAL A 62 -23.21 -6.92 -27.87
N TYR A 63 -23.90 -7.68 -28.72
CA TYR A 63 -23.29 -8.45 -29.79
C TYR A 63 -24.19 -8.48 -31.03
N ARG A 64 -23.61 -8.87 -32.16
CA ARG A 64 -24.31 -8.95 -33.44
C ARG A 64 -24.69 -10.40 -33.73
N GLU A 65 -25.93 -10.60 -34.17
CA GLU A 65 -26.48 -11.89 -34.58
C GLU A 65 -27.14 -11.72 -35.97
N GLY A 66 -26.40 -12.08 -37.02
CA GLY A 66 -26.82 -11.82 -38.40
C GLY A 66 -27.03 -10.31 -38.66
N GLU A 67 -28.25 -9.95 -39.07
CA GLU A 67 -28.67 -8.57 -39.33
C GLU A 67 -29.14 -7.82 -38.08
N TYR A 68 -29.27 -8.51 -36.94
CA TYR A 68 -29.78 -7.94 -35.70
C TYR A 68 -28.65 -7.64 -34.71
N TRP A 69 -28.88 -6.62 -33.90
CA TRP A 69 -28.12 -6.35 -32.69
C TRP A 69 -28.89 -6.86 -31.49
N VAL A 70 -28.20 -7.61 -30.63
CA VAL A 70 -28.75 -8.10 -29.37
C VAL A 70 -28.18 -7.22 -28.26
N PHE A 71 -29.07 -6.53 -27.56
CA PHE A 71 -28.78 -5.68 -26.41
C PHE A 71 -29.27 -6.39 -25.15
N ILE A 72 -28.38 -6.49 -24.16
CA ILE A 72 -28.68 -7.11 -22.87
C ILE A 72 -28.33 -6.10 -21.78
N ALA A 73 -29.34 -5.71 -21.00
CA ALA A 73 -29.17 -4.92 -19.79
C ALA A 73 -29.20 -5.83 -18.57
N TYR A 74 -28.21 -5.70 -17.69
CA TYR A 74 -28.07 -6.54 -16.49
C TYR A 74 -27.45 -5.74 -15.35
N ASN A 75 -27.71 -6.17 -14.11
CA ASN A 75 -27.09 -5.58 -12.92
C ASN A 75 -25.96 -6.50 -12.42
N PRO A 76 -24.68 -6.14 -12.60
CA PRO A 76 -23.55 -6.96 -12.17
C PRO A 76 -23.51 -7.16 -10.65
N ASP A 77 -23.94 -6.16 -9.87
CA ASP A 77 -23.95 -6.22 -8.42
C ASP A 77 -25.04 -7.20 -7.93
N GLU A 78 -26.25 -7.11 -8.48
CA GLU A 78 -27.34 -8.07 -8.18
C GLU A 78 -26.93 -9.50 -8.50
N ILE A 79 -26.27 -9.72 -9.64
CA ILE A 79 -25.77 -11.04 -10.03
C ILE A 79 -24.68 -11.51 -9.08
N ALA A 80 -23.71 -10.66 -8.74
CA ALA A 80 -22.62 -11.01 -7.84
C ALA A 80 -23.12 -11.36 -6.43
N ASP A 81 -24.03 -10.55 -5.89
CA ASP A 81 -24.65 -10.77 -4.58
C ASP A 81 -25.52 -12.03 -4.59
N PHE A 82 -26.28 -12.28 -5.66
CA PHE A 82 -27.03 -13.52 -5.82
C PHE A 82 -26.10 -14.74 -5.80
N LEU A 83 -25.03 -14.74 -6.59
CA LEU A 83 -24.08 -15.86 -6.65
C LEU A 83 -23.39 -16.10 -5.30
N ARG A 84 -23.00 -15.03 -4.60
CA ARG A 84 -22.44 -15.10 -3.25
C ARG A 84 -23.45 -15.70 -2.26
N SER A 85 -24.72 -15.29 -2.34
CA SER A 85 -25.80 -15.85 -1.50
C SER A 85 -26.02 -17.35 -1.73
N LYS A 86 -25.65 -17.86 -2.90
CA LYS A 86 -25.71 -19.28 -3.25
C LYS A 86 -24.43 -20.04 -2.91
N GLY A 87 -23.44 -19.42 -2.26
CA GLY A 87 -22.19 -20.06 -1.86
C GLY A 87 -21.10 -20.06 -2.95
N ILE A 88 -21.29 -19.33 -4.05
CA ILE A 88 -20.34 -19.26 -5.15
C ILE A 88 -19.45 -18.03 -4.95
N LEU A 89 -18.17 -18.27 -4.69
CA LEU A 89 -17.20 -17.19 -4.47
C LEU A 89 -16.77 -16.56 -5.80
N PRO A 90 -16.45 -15.26 -5.85
CA PRO A 90 -15.95 -14.59 -7.06
C PRO A 90 -14.74 -15.30 -7.70
N SER A 91 -13.83 -15.83 -6.88
CA SER A 91 -12.64 -16.57 -7.34
C SER A 91 -12.96 -17.90 -8.04
N GLN A 92 -14.17 -18.42 -7.88
CA GLN A 92 -14.65 -19.64 -8.51
C GLN A 92 -15.46 -19.35 -9.80
N ILE A 93 -15.65 -18.08 -10.13
CA ILE A 93 -16.39 -17.68 -11.32
C ILE A 93 -15.40 -17.51 -12.47
N GLY A 94 -15.57 -18.32 -13.51
CA GLY A 94 -14.85 -18.16 -14.77
C GLY A 94 -15.45 -17.01 -15.59
N ARG A 95 -16.12 -17.37 -16.68
CA ARG A 95 -16.87 -16.42 -17.51
C ARG A 95 -18.34 -16.53 -17.21
N VAL A 96 -19.04 -15.41 -17.36
CA VAL A 96 -20.49 -15.37 -17.30
C VAL A 96 -21.03 -15.16 -18.72
N VAL A 97 -21.88 -16.07 -19.14
CA VAL A 97 -22.49 -16.14 -20.46
C VAL A 97 -23.99 -15.97 -20.30
N PHE A 98 -24.62 -15.15 -21.12
CA PHE A 98 -26.07 -15.04 -21.13
C PHE A 98 -26.66 -16.23 -21.90
N ALA A 99 -27.73 -16.84 -21.36
CA ALA A 99 -28.38 -17.97 -22.03
C ALA A 99 -28.80 -17.62 -23.47
N GLN A 100 -29.17 -16.36 -23.74
CA GLN A 100 -29.45 -15.86 -25.09
C GLN A 100 -28.30 -16.13 -26.08
N GLN A 101 -27.03 -16.07 -25.67
CA GLN A 101 -25.90 -16.35 -26.55
C GLN A 101 -25.89 -17.80 -27.07
N LEU A 102 -26.67 -18.69 -26.44
CA LEU A 102 -26.82 -20.08 -26.82
C LEU A 102 -27.99 -20.30 -27.80
N ALA A 103 -28.78 -19.26 -28.14
CA ALA A 103 -30.01 -19.37 -28.93
C ALA A 103 -29.83 -20.17 -30.23
N SER A 104 -28.74 -19.93 -30.96
CA SER A 104 -28.43 -20.62 -32.23
C SER A 104 -27.98 -22.08 -32.06
N SER A 105 -27.50 -22.45 -30.87
CA SER A 105 -26.99 -23.80 -30.56
C SER A 105 -28.02 -24.67 -29.86
N LEU A 106 -29.06 -24.07 -29.27
CA LEU A 106 -30.14 -24.76 -28.58
C LEU A 106 -31.15 -25.31 -29.60
N LYS A 107 -31.15 -26.64 -29.78
CA LYS A 107 -32.07 -27.36 -30.68
C LYS A 107 -33.34 -27.87 -30.00
N GLY A 108 -33.45 -27.68 -28.68
CA GLY A 108 -34.54 -28.19 -27.87
C GLY A 108 -34.61 -27.47 -26.53
N ALA A 109 -35.47 -27.96 -25.65
CA ALA A 109 -35.63 -27.43 -24.32
C ALA A 109 -34.50 -27.89 -23.41
N VAL A 110 -33.96 -27.02 -22.57
CA VAL A 110 -32.96 -27.39 -21.55
C VAL A 110 -33.63 -27.34 -20.20
N LYS A 111 -33.64 -28.47 -19.48
CA LYS A 111 -34.17 -28.51 -18.12
C LYS A 111 -33.35 -27.61 -17.19
N VAL A 112 -34.02 -26.75 -16.42
CA VAL A 112 -33.43 -25.86 -15.43
C VAL A 112 -34.11 -26.10 -14.09
N GLY A 113 -33.38 -26.68 -13.14
CA GLY A 113 -33.97 -27.14 -11.88
C GLY A 113 -35.05 -28.21 -12.11
N GLU A 114 -36.06 -28.24 -11.24
CA GLU A 114 -37.11 -29.28 -11.30
C GLU A 114 -38.34 -28.89 -12.13
N LYS A 115 -38.67 -27.60 -12.19
CA LYS A 115 -39.96 -27.10 -12.69
C LYS A 115 -39.87 -26.21 -13.91
N GLU A 116 -38.66 -25.84 -14.33
CA GLU A 116 -38.44 -24.84 -15.37
C GLU A 116 -37.59 -25.44 -16.50
N ALA A 117 -37.70 -24.84 -17.68
CA ALA A 117 -36.86 -25.15 -18.82
C ALA A 117 -36.56 -23.89 -19.62
N LEU A 118 -35.39 -23.85 -20.25
CA LEU A 118 -35.03 -22.86 -21.25
C LEU A 118 -35.45 -23.36 -22.62
N VAL A 119 -36.14 -22.54 -23.38
CA VAL A 119 -36.53 -22.81 -24.76
C VAL A 119 -36.24 -21.60 -25.63
N VAL A 120 -36.06 -21.84 -26.93
CA VAL A 120 -35.90 -20.76 -27.91
C VAL A 120 -37.26 -20.54 -28.58
N ILE A 121 -37.81 -19.33 -28.44
CA ILE A 121 -39.04 -18.90 -29.11
C ILE A 121 -38.71 -17.66 -29.92
N GLU A 122 -38.94 -17.71 -31.23
CA GLU A 122 -38.67 -16.59 -32.17
C GLU A 122 -37.22 -16.05 -32.09
N GLY A 123 -36.28 -16.94 -31.77
CA GLY A 123 -34.86 -16.62 -31.61
C GLY A 123 -34.50 -16.00 -30.25
N ASN A 124 -35.43 -15.90 -29.32
CA ASN A 124 -35.18 -15.45 -27.95
C ASN A 124 -35.18 -16.65 -26.99
N VAL A 125 -34.19 -16.70 -26.10
CA VAL A 125 -34.14 -17.71 -25.05
C VAL A 125 -35.03 -17.24 -23.91
N VAL A 126 -36.07 -18.03 -23.63
CA VAL A 126 -37.05 -17.74 -22.58
C VAL A 126 -37.13 -18.89 -21.59
N MET A 127 -37.53 -18.57 -20.36
CA MET A 127 -37.79 -19.56 -19.33
C MET A 127 -39.27 -19.90 -19.31
N VAL A 128 -39.60 -21.20 -19.40
CA VAL A 128 -40.97 -21.71 -19.40
C VAL A 128 -41.14 -22.80 -18.34
N PRO A 129 -42.36 -23.03 -17.83
CA PRO A 129 -42.64 -24.18 -16.98
C PRO A 129 -42.42 -25.50 -17.74
N LEU A 130 -41.80 -26.48 -17.09
CA LEU A 130 -41.52 -27.79 -17.66
C LEU A 130 -42.79 -28.55 -18.09
N LEU A 131 -43.93 -28.23 -17.48
CA LEU A 131 -45.26 -28.76 -17.85
C LEU A 131 -45.64 -28.44 -19.30
N GLY A 132 -45.16 -27.32 -19.85
CA GLY A 132 -45.42 -26.91 -21.23
C GLY A 132 -44.41 -27.47 -22.24
N VAL A 133 -43.49 -28.34 -21.81
CA VAL A 133 -42.41 -28.88 -22.64
C VAL A 133 -42.62 -30.38 -22.88
N GLU A 134 -42.59 -30.79 -24.14
CA GLU A 134 -42.64 -32.20 -24.50
C GLU A 134 -41.40 -32.95 -24.00
N LYS A 135 -41.61 -34.06 -23.28
CA LYS A 135 -40.55 -34.82 -22.58
C LYS A 135 -39.42 -35.33 -23.49
N GLY A 136 -39.64 -35.45 -24.80
CA GLY A 136 -38.65 -35.91 -25.78
C GLY A 136 -37.70 -34.83 -26.30
N VAL A 137 -37.89 -33.56 -25.91
CA VAL A 137 -37.15 -32.40 -26.45
C VAL A 137 -36.07 -31.89 -25.48
N LEU A 138 -35.90 -32.57 -24.34
CA LEU A 138 -34.93 -32.18 -23.31
C LEU A 138 -33.49 -32.45 -23.75
N THR A 139 -32.69 -31.40 -23.74
CA THR A 139 -31.27 -31.38 -24.12
C THR A 139 -30.43 -30.85 -22.97
N GLU A 140 -29.16 -31.25 -22.90
CA GLU A 140 -28.19 -30.71 -21.95
C GLU A 140 -27.27 -29.67 -22.61
N ILE A 141 -26.87 -28.65 -21.84
CA ILE A 141 -25.86 -27.69 -22.29
C ILE A 141 -24.49 -28.35 -22.21
N LYS A 142 -23.86 -28.52 -23.35
CA LYS A 142 -22.48 -29.03 -23.46
C LYS A 142 -21.50 -27.87 -23.46
N ASN A 143 -20.30 -28.08 -22.93
CA ASN A 143 -19.23 -27.06 -22.95
C ASN A 143 -18.89 -26.56 -24.37
N SER A 144 -19.06 -27.41 -25.39
CA SER A 144 -18.86 -27.03 -26.80
C SER A 144 -19.88 -26.00 -27.32
N MET A 145 -21.01 -25.81 -26.63
CA MET A 145 -22.02 -24.81 -26.97
C MET A 145 -21.69 -23.44 -26.37
N LEU A 146 -20.78 -23.37 -25.39
CA LEU A 146 -20.45 -22.11 -24.74
C LEU A 146 -19.64 -21.21 -25.69
N PRO A 147 -20.05 -19.95 -25.89
CA PRO A 147 -19.31 -19.01 -26.72
C PRO A 147 -17.92 -18.72 -26.14
N SER A 148 -17.00 -18.31 -27.00
CA SER A 148 -15.68 -17.85 -26.57
C SER A 148 -15.76 -16.53 -25.77
N LYS A 149 -16.77 -15.71 -26.04
CA LYS A 149 -17.02 -14.41 -25.40
C LYS A 149 -18.11 -14.49 -24.34
N GLY A 150 -17.83 -13.91 -23.18
CA GLY A 150 -18.79 -13.67 -22.11
C GLY A 150 -18.37 -12.41 -21.35
N ILE A 151 -19.13 -12.05 -20.32
CA ILE A 151 -18.71 -11.01 -19.38
C ILE A 151 -17.85 -11.63 -18.29
N ARG A 152 -16.93 -10.84 -17.74
CA ARG A 152 -16.36 -11.12 -16.43
C ARG A 152 -17.19 -10.31 -15.45
N LEU A 153 -17.70 -10.95 -14.42
CA LEU A 153 -18.12 -10.21 -13.24
C LEU A 153 -16.83 -9.66 -12.66
N SER A 154 -16.49 -8.41 -13.04
CA SER A 154 -15.49 -7.65 -12.31
C SER A 154 -15.91 -7.75 -10.85
N GLU A 155 -14.97 -8.08 -9.97
CA GLU A 155 -15.20 -8.00 -8.52
C GLU A 155 -15.91 -6.67 -8.27
N ALA A 156 -17.21 -6.75 -7.96
CA ALA A 156 -18.00 -5.61 -7.56
C ALA A 156 -17.31 -5.07 -6.30
N GLY A 157 -16.40 -4.11 -6.51
CA GLY A 157 -15.73 -3.39 -5.45
C GLY A 157 -14.21 -3.44 -5.31
N ASP A 158 -13.38 -4.03 -6.19
CA ASP A 158 -11.92 -4.10 -5.89
C ASP A 158 -10.92 -3.83 -7.04
N THR A 159 -11.26 -2.97 -8.01
CA THR A 159 -10.20 -2.15 -8.60
C THR A 159 -9.92 -0.99 -7.66
N LEU A 160 -8.89 -1.10 -6.83
CA LEU A 160 -8.43 -0.03 -5.92
C LEU A 160 -8.29 1.33 -6.62
N PHE A 161 -8.13 1.34 -7.94
CA PHE A 161 -8.06 2.53 -8.75
C PHE A 161 -8.92 2.45 -10.01
N SER A 162 -9.78 3.44 -10.22
CA SER A 162 -10.45 3.69 -11.50
C SER A 162 -9.42 3.93 -12.61
N ASN A 163 -9.73 3.59 -13.87
CA ASN A 163 -8.85 3.85 -15.02
C ASN A 163 -8.34 5.30 -15.07
N ARG A 164 -9.19 6.27 -14.69
CA ARG A 164 -8.81 7.69 -14.62
C ARG A 164 -7.78 7.98 -13.51
N GLN A 165 -7.90 7.29 -12.37
CA GLN A 165 -6.95 7.38 -11.26
C GLN A 165 -5.62 6.71 -11.62
N ALA A 166 -5.65 5.59 -12.35
CA ALA A 166 -4.44 4.91 -12.83
C ALA A 166 -3.62 5.80 -13.77
N TYR A 167 -4.25 6.53 -14.70
CA TYR A 167 -3.55 7.49 -15.56
C TYR A 167 -2.93 8.65 -14.76
N TRP A 168 -3.65 9.20 -13.80
CA TRP A 168 -3.14 10.26 -12.92
C TRP A 168 -1.95 9.79 -12.07
N LEU A 169 -2.06 8.58 -11.50
CA LEU A 169 -1.01 7.99 -10.69
C LEU A 169 0.23 7.67 -11.55
N GLY A 170 0.03 7.18 -12.77
CA GLY A 170 1.10 7.00 -13.76
C GLY A 170 1.84 8.30 -14.06
N ALA A 171 1.11 9.41 -14.29
CA ALA A 171 1.72 10.72 -14.51
C ALA A 171 2.57 11.18 -13.32
N ILE A 172 2.07 10.98 -12.09
CA ILE A 172 2.81 11.31 -10.86
C ILE A 172 4.12 10.50 -10.78
N PHE A 173 4.09 9.20 -11.06
CA PHE A 173 5.29 8.37 -11.04
C PHE A 173 6.31 8.76 -12.11
N VAL A 174 5.87 9.19 -13.29
CA VAL A 174 6.78 9.71 -14.32
C VAL A 174 7.51 10.96 -13.83
N VAL A 175 6.80 11.89 -13.18
CA VAL A 175 7.40 13.09 -12.60
C VAL A 175 8.43 12.72 -11.52
N PHE A 176 8.10 11.79 -10.63
CA PHE A 176 9.06 11.29 -9.63
C PHE A 176 10.28 10.62 -10.27
N GLY A 177 10.09 9.84 -11.33
CA GLY A 177 11.19 9.22 -12.07
C GLY A 177 12.14 10.26 -12.66
N ILE A 178 11.61 11.32 -13.26
CA ILE A 178 12.43 12.43 -13.79
C ILE A 178 13.21 13.13 -12.67
N LEU A 179 12.55 13.45 -11.55
CA LEU A 179 13.21 14.07 -10.39
C LEU A 179 14.35 13.20 -9.85
N TRP A 180 14.13 11.89 -9.77
CA TRP A 180 15.15 10.95 -9.31
C TRP A 180 16.37 10.90 -10.25
N ILE A 181 16.15 10.92 -11.57
CA ILE A 181 17.25 10.96 -12.56
C ILE A 181 18.06 12.26 -12.42
N VAL A 182 17.38 13.42 -12.35
CA VAL A 182 18.04 14.72 -12.19
C VAL A 182 18.91 14.74 -10.93
N GLU A 183 18.35 14.26 -9.83
CA GLU A 183 19.03 14.22 -8.55
C GLU A 183 20.20 13.23 -8.55
N GLY A 184 20.04 12.07 -9.20
CA GLY A 184 21.11 11.09 -9.40
C GLY A 184 22.30 11.65 -10.19
N VAL A 185 22.04 12.38 -11.28
CA VAL A 185 23.09 13.06 -12.05
C VAL A 185 23.78 14.13 -11.21
N ARG A 186 23.02 14.92 -10.45
CA ARG A 186 23.56 15.96 -9.56
C ARG A 186 24.49 15.38 -8.50
N TYR A 187 24.06 14.33 -7.79
CA TYR A 187 24.89 13.65 -6.79
C TYR A 187 26.11 12.99 -7.41
N GLY A 188 25.98 12.38 -8.59
CA GLY A 188 27.11 11.78 -9.30
C GLY A 188 28.22 12.80 -9.58
N ASN A 189 27.85 13.99 -10.06
CA ASN A 189 28.79 15.07 -10.31
C ASN A 189 29.41 15.64 -9.03
N LEU A 190 28.59 15.86 -7.98
CA LEU A 190 29.08 16.34 -6.68
C LEU A 190 30.08 15.36 -6.06
N ASN A 191 29.77 14.06 -6.10
CA ASN A 191 30.63 13.03 -5.54
C ASN A 191 31.96 12.93 -6.28
N ARG A 192 31.95 13.06 -7.62
CA ARG A 192 33.20 13.12 -8.42
C ARG A 192 34.05 14.33 -8.03
N MET A 193 33.45 15.50 -7.81
CA MET A 193 34.18 16.68 -7.36
C MET A 193 34.80 16.48 -5.97
N LEU A 194 34.04 15.92 -5.02
CA LEU A 194 34.53 15.63 -3.67
C LEU A 194 35.66 14.61 -3.67
N VAL A 195 35.57 13.55 -4.48
CA VAL A 195 36.63 12.55 -4.61
C VAL A 195 37.89 13.18 -5.22
N ALA A 196 37.75 13.99 -6.26
CA ALA A 196 38.90 14.68 -6.86
C ALA A 196 39.56 15.66 -5.88
N GLU A 197 38.78 16.38 -5.09
CA GLU A 197 39.30 17.26 -4.03
C GLU A 197 40.02 16.45 -2.94
N GLN A 198 39.43 15.34 -2.52
CA GLN A 198 40.00 14.42 -1.53
C GLN A 198 41.34 13.83 -2.02
N GLU A 199 41.41 13.39 -3.28
CA GLU A 199 42.64 12.92 -3.92
C GLU A 199 43.70 14.02 -3.97
N ARG A 200 43.31 15.27 -4.26
CA ARG A 200 44.23 16.43 -4.23
C ARG A 200 44.81 16.65 -2.83
N TYR A 201 44.00 16.55 -1.78
CA TYR A 201 44.50 16.63 -0.40
C TYR A 201 45.44 15.47 -0.07
N PHE A 202 45.14 14.26 -0.53
CA PHE A 202 45.99 13.08 -0.33
C PHE A 202 47.31 13.13 -1.11
N ALA A 203 47.31 13.74 -2.30
CA ALA A 203 48.55 14.02 -3.04
C ALA A 203 49.43 15.02 -2.29
N LYS A 204 48.83 16.05 -1.67
CA LYS A 204 49.55 17.04 -0.86
C LYS A 204 50.07 16.48 0.47
N TYR A 205 49.36 15.50 1.04
CA TYR A 205 49.69 14.89 2.33
C TYR A 205 49.63 13.34 2.25
N PRO A 206 50.69 12.68 1.76
CA PRO A 206 50.71 11.24 1.51
C PRO A 206 50.46 10.40 2.77
N MET A 207 50.85 10.91 3.95
CA MET A 207 50.60 10.27 5.26
C MET A 207 49.12 10.10 5.60
N PHE A 208 48.21 10.75 4.87
CA PHE A 208 46.77 10.59 5.04
C PHE A 208 46.12 9.75 3.93
N GLN A 209 46.89 9.11 3.04
CA GLN A 209 46.32 8.25 1.99
C GLN A 209 45.64 6.99 2.57
N SER A 210 46.27 6.37 3.58
CA SER A 210 45.71 5.17 4.22
C SER A 210 44.57 5.53 5.18
N THR A 211 43.39 4.94 4.94
CA THR A 211 42.23 5.05 5.84
C THR A 211 42.58 4.61 7.26
N TYR A 212 43.34 3.53 7.41
CA TYR A 212 43.81 3.04 8.72
C TYR A 212 44.67 4.06 9.47
N GLN A 213 45.56 4.75 8.76
CA GLN A 213 46.40 5.79 9.37
C GLN A 213 45.56 7.01 9.77
N ARG A 214 44.62 7.44 8.93
CA ARG A 214 43.70 8.54 9.26
C ARG A 214 42.84 8.22 10.48
N GLU A 215 42.24 7.04 10.53
CA GLU A 215 41.38 6.63 11.63
C GLU A 215 42.17 6.51 12.94
N SER A 216 43.37 5.92 12.90
CA SER A 216 44.25 5.83 14.07
C SER A 216 44.65 7.21 14.60
N ILE A 217 45.04 8.13 13.69
CA ILE A 217 45.37 9.52 14.06
C ILE A 217 44.14 10.22 14.66
N LEU A 218 42.98 10.12 14.01
CA LEU A 218 41.73 10.71 14.51
C LEU A 218 41.33 10.13 15.87
N GLN A 219 41.45 8.83 16.05
CA GLN A 219 41.13 8.16 17.32
C GLN A 219 42.08 8.61 18.44
N LYS A 220 43.37 8.75 18.14
CA LYS A 220 44.36 9.30 19.09
C LYS A 220 43.98 10.72 19.50
N TYR A 221 43.71 11.61 18.55
CA TYR A 221 43.34 12.99 18.85
C TYR A 221 41.96 13.14 19.49
N ARG A 222 40.99 12.29 19.15
CA ARG A 222 39.68 12.23 19.82
C ARG A 222 39.81 11.83 21.28
N THR A 223 40.65 10.85 21.58
CA THR A 223 40.93 10.45 22.97
C THR A 223 41.55 11.61 23.75
N ILE A 224 42.52 12.31 23.14
CA ILE A 224 43.14 13.50 23.75
C ILE A 224 42.09 14.60 23.97
N ASP A 225 41.30 14.97 22.96
CA ASP A 225 40.29 16.03 23.06
C ASP A 225 39.23 15.69 24.13
N THR A 226 38.77 14.44 24.17
CA THR A 226 37.79 13.98 25.19
C THR A 226 38.35 14.13 26.60
N ASN A 227 39.61 13.74 26.81
CA ASN A 227 40.28 13.86 28.11
C ASN A 227 40.48 15.34 28.49
N GLU A 228 40.92 16.19 27.56
CA GLU A 228 41.10 17.62 27.82
C GLU A 228 39.76 18.34 28.10
N ARG A 229 38.67 17.93 27.43
CA ARG A 229 37.32 18.43 27.74
C ARG A 229 36.86 18.06 29.14
N LYS A 230 37.11 16.83 29.59
CA LYS A 230 36.81 16.41 30.97
C LYS A 230 37.59 17.24 32.00
N LYS A 231 38.88 17.47 31.77
CA LYS A 231 39.70 18.35 32.63
C LYS A 231 39.12 19.76 32.68
N ARG A 232 38.76 20.32 31.52
CA ARG A 232 38.15 21.65 31.41
C ARG A 232 36.81 21.74 32.15
N ASP A 233 35.98 20.70 32.06
CA ASP A 233 34.69 20.63 32.76
C ASP A 233 34.87 20.61 34.28
N ILE A 234 35.82 19.82 34.79
CA ILE A 234 36.17 19.82 36.22
C ILE A 234 36.67 21.19 36.67
N ALA A 235 37.59 21.81 35.92
CA ALA A 235 38.08 23.14 36.23
C ALA A 235 36.93 24.17 36.27
N LYS A 236 35.98 24.09 35.33
CA LYS A 236 34.79 24.95 35.29
C LYS A 236 33.86 24.71 36.49
N LYS A 237 33.63 23.46 36.87
CA LYS A 237 32.83 23.11 38.07
C LYS A 237 33.47 23.63 39.35
N VAL A 238 34.78 23.47 39.51
CA VAL A 238 35.53 24.00 40.65
C VAL A 238 35.48 25.54 40.64
N ALA A 239 35.65 26.18 39.49
CA ALA A 239 35.56 27.64 39.37
C ALA A 239 34.16 28.16 39.74
N GLY A 240 33.10 27.45 39.35
CA GLY A 240 31.71 27.83 39.61
C GLY A 240 31.31 27.82 41.10
N VAL A 241 32.02 27.06 41.94
CA VAL A 241 31.79 27.04 43.40
C VAL A 241 32.65 28.04 44.17
N ILE A 242 33.60 28.70 43.51
CA ILE A 242 34.39 29.78 44.12
C ILE A 242 33.50 31.03 44.17
N GLY A 243 33.18 31.47 45.39
CA GLY A 243 32.32 32.63 45.63
C GLY A 243 32.74 33.44 46.86
N LYS A 244 31.88 34.34 47.33
CA LYS A 244 32.15 35.18 48.51
C LYS A 244 32.45 34.31 49.74
N GLY A 245 33.71 34.32 50.19
CA GLY A 245 34.15 33.59 51.39
C GLY A 245 34.81 32.24 51.12
N VAL A 246 35.02 31.85 49.85
CA VAL A 246 35.73 30.63 49.44
C VAL A 246 36.93 31.00 48.57
N VAL A 247 38.10 30.44 48.85
CA VAL A 247 39.33 30.67 48.10
C VAL A 247 39.90 29.32 47.66
N LEU A 248 40.25 29.19 46.38
CA LEU A 248 40.96 28.02 45.89
C LEU A 248 42.44 28.11 46.27
N GLU A 249 42.90 27.20 47.10
CA GLU A 249 44.31 27.12 47.53
C GLU A 249 45.13 26.32 46.50
N ARG A 250 44.59 25.20 46.04
CA ARG A 250 45.28 24.33 45.07
C ARG A 250 44.27 23.62 44.17
N LEU A 251 44.57 23.55 42.88
CA LEU A 251 43.91 22.68 41.92
C LEU A 251 44.97 21.86 41.19
N SER A 252 44.81 20.53 41.22
CA SER A 252 45.65 19.58 40.50
C SER A 252 44.74 18.68 39.68
N ILE A 253 44.95 18.62 38.37
CA ILE A 253 44.20 17.75 37.46
C ILE A 253 45.21 16.99 36.63
N ASP A 254 45.23 15.67 36.78
CA ASP A 254 46.10 14.78 36.00
C ASP A 254 45.29 13.99 34.95
N GLN A 255 45.82 12.89 34.41
CA GLN A 255 45.10 12.09 33.41
C GLN A 255 43.98 11.21 33.99
N LYS A 256 44.01 10.91 35.29
CA LYS A 256 43.14 9.94 35.96
C LYS A 256 42.32 10.55 37.09
N ARG A 257 42.84 11.59 37.75
CA ARG A 257 42.29 12.16 38.96
C ARG A 257 42.34 13.68 38.94
N TYR A 258 41.45 14.27 39.72
CA TYR A 258 41.51 15.67 40.09
C TYR A 258 41.51 15.81 41.60
N ASN A 259 42.13 16.88 42.10
CA ASN A 259 42.12 17.27 43.50
C ASN A 259 42.07 18.80 43.58
N ALA A 260 41.10 19.32 44.32
CA ALA A 260 40.92 20.73 44.60
C ALA A 260 40.84 20.97 46.11
N VAL A 261 41.60 21.94 46.61
CA VAL A 261 41.61 22.35 48.00
C VAL A 261 41.01 23.76 48.11
N LEU A 262 39.89 23.87 48.81
CA LEU A 262 39.14 25.10 48.99
C LEU A 262 39.23 25.53 50.46
N LEU A 263 39.66 26.77 50.68
CA LEU A 263 39.67 27.44 51.98
C LEU A 263 38.39 28.25 52.17
N VAL A 264 37.84 28.18 53.38
CA VAL A 264 36.56 28.81 53.72
C VAL A 264 36.74 29.78 54.88
N LYS A 265 36.23 31.01 54.73
CA LYS A 265 36.41 32.08 55.73
C LYS A 265 35.61 31.88 57.03
N ASN A 266 34.46 31.20 56.98
CA ASN A 266 33.56 31.01 58.11
C ASN A 266 32.88 29.62 58.02
N SER A 267 32.70 28.95 59.16
CA SER A 267 32.00 27.65 59.28
C SER A 267 30.57 27.66 58.71
N ALA A 268 29.88 28.81 58.73
CA ALA A 268 28.55 28.96 58.11
C ALA A 268 28.57 28.75 56.58
N VAL A 269 29.69 29.07 55.91
CA VAL A 269 29.86 28.93 54.45
C VAL A 269 30.15 27.48 54.05
N VAL A 270 30.67 26.65 54.96
CA VAL A 270 31.02 25.24 54.70
C VAL A 270 29.79 24.42 54.28
N ASN A 271 28.66 24.57 54.97
CA ASN A 271 27.45 23.80 54.65
C ASN A 271 26.83 24.19 53.30
N ARG A 272 26.90 25.47 52.95
CA ARG A 272 26.50 25.95 51.62
C ARG A 272 27.43 25.38 50.53
N LEU A 273 28.74 25.49 50.74
CA LEU A 273 29.74 25.00 49.80
C LEU A 273 29.62 23.48 49.58
N LYS A 274 29.36 22.69 50.63
CA LYS A 274 29.07 21.25 50.49
C LYS A 274 27.90 20.98 49.55
N LYS A 275 26.80 21.72 49.66
CA LYS A 275 25.63 21.58 48.78
C LYS A 275 25.96 21.97 47.34
N ASP A 276 26.69 23.06 47.14
CA ASP A 276 27.06 23.55 45.81
C ASP A 276 28.05 22.59 45.11
N LEU A 277 28.99 21.99 45.86
CA LEU A 277 29.90 20.95 45.37
C LEU A 277 29.16 19.68 44.95
N MET A 278 28.22 19.19 45.77
CA MET A 278 27.41 18.02 45.42
C MET A 278 26.53 18.28 44.18
N ARG A 279 25.94 19.48 44.06
CA ARG A 279 25.16 19.88 42.88
C ARG A 279 26.01 19.95 41.61
N ALA A 280 27.27 20.36 41.74
CA ALA A 280 28.23 20.37 40.65
C ALA A 280 28.74 18.95 40.28
N GLY A 281 28.32 17.91 41.02
CA GLY A 281 28.76 16.53 40.83
C GLY A 281 30.20 16.28 41.28
N LEU A 282 30.72 17.09 42.21
CA LEU A 282 32.07 16.98 42.73
C LEU A 282 32.08 16.17 44.03
N HIS A 283 33.02 15.22 44.14
CA HIS A 283 33.11 14.35 45.31
C HIS A 283 33.98 14.97 46.40
N ILE A 284 33.45 15.00 47.63
CA ILE A 284 34.11 15.61 48.79
C ILE A 284 34.88 14.51 49.52
N GLU A 285 36.22 14.58 49.49
CA GLU A 285 37.08 13.60 50.18
C GLU A 285 37.21 13.93 51.66
N GLN A 286 37.35 15.22 52.00
CA GLN A 286 37.53 15.69 53.38
C GLN A 286 36.88 17.06 53.58
N ALA A 287 36.31 17.32 54.74
CA ALA A 287 35.76 18.64 55.09
C ALA A 287 35.99 18.97 56.57
N SER A 288 36.58 20.13 56.82
CA SER A 288 36.76 20.74 58.14
C SER A 288 36.15 22.15 58.17
N GLU A 289 36.17 22.81 59.33
CA GLU A 289 35.55 24.12 59.52
C GLU A 289 36.15 25.24 58.64
N LYS A 290 37.38 25.07 58.15
CA LYS A 290 38.10 26.07 57.34
C LYS A 290 38.57 25.54 55.99
N ARG A 291 38.42 24.25 55.70
CA ARG A 291 39.00 23.62 54.51
C ARG A 291 38.12 22.49 53.98
N ILE A 292 37.91 22.45 52.68
CA ILE A 292 37.26 21.34 51.98
C ILE A 292 38.19 20.82 50.90
N VAL A 293 38.41 19.51 50.88
CA VAL A 293 39.16 18.81 49.84
C VAL A 293 38.18 18.04 48.98
N VAL A 294 38.27 18.25 47.68
CA VAL A 294 37.42 17.68 46.66
C VAL A 294 38.30 16.88 45.73
N GLY A 295 37.97 15.62 45.47
CA GLY A 295 38.77 14.77 44.62
C GLY A 295 37.99 13.60 44.05
N GLY A 296 38.43 13.11 42.89
CA GLY A 296 37.75 12.05 42.18
C GLY A 296 38.45 11.67 40.88
N SER A 297 37.89 10.69 40.18
CA SER A 297 38.37 10.26 38.86
C SER A 297 37.79 11.12 37.73
N LEU A 298 38.53 11.22 36.62
CA LEU A 298 38.10 11.88 35.37
C LEU A 298 37.31 10.96 34.43
#